data_AF-A0A9P6K8P3-F1
#
_entry.id   AF-A0A9P6K8P3-F1
#
_cell.length_a   1.000
_cell.length_b   1.000
_cell.length_c   1.000
_cell.angle_alpha   90.00
_cell.angle_beta   90.00
_cell.angle_gamma   90.00
#
_symmetry.space_group_name_H-M   'P 1'
#
loop_
_entity.id
_entity.type
_entity.pdbx_description
1 polymer ?
#
loop_
_entity_poly.entity_id
_entity_poly.type
_entity_poly.pdbx_seq_one_letter_code
_entity_poly.pdbx_strand_id
1 'polypeptide(L)'
;IYLETQTGLIVSSIQTLLTSLRSSSDSRDISDASDEITKIVDEVIRTTRLTLTSLCSTSGRGEMVLEDLENSLDLLNEMREQLETEPELAHSSSAEAKMVKQKLASASFDIAKYTKELVSLIDE
;
A
#
# COMPACT_ATOMS: atom_id res chain seq x y z
N ILE A 1 7.17 2.60 -18.38
CA ILE A 1 7.61 3.94 -17.92
C ILE A 1 6.71 4.56 -16.83
N TYR A 2 5.44 4.88 -17.08
CA TYR A 2 4.59 5.52 -16.05
C TYR A 2 4.39 4.63 -14.82
N LEU A 3 3.90 3.40 -15.02
CA LEU A 3 3.64 2.45 -13.94
C LEU A 3 4.92 2.04 -13.20
N GLU A 4 6.04 1.87 -13.92
CA GLU A 4 7.36 1.64 -13.31
C GLU A 4 7.78 2.80 -12.39
N THR A 5 7.53 4.04 -12.79
CA THR A 5 7.82 5.23 -11.97
C THR A 5 6.94 5.24 -10.72
N GLN A 6 5.63 5.00 -10.85
CA GLN A 6 4.72 4.92 -9.70
C GLN A 6 5.11 3.77 -8.75
N THR A 7 5.54 2.63 -9.29
CA THR A 7 6.05 1.50 -8.49
C THR A 7 7.29 1.88 -7.70
N GLY A 8 8.21 2.65 -8.30
CA GLY A 8 9.38 3.18 -7.61
C GLY A 8 9.02 4.09 -6.44
N LEU A 9 8.03 4.98 -6.64
CA LEU A 9 7.51 5.87 -5.58
C LEU A 9 6.85 5.06 -4.44
N ILE A 10 6.01 4.07 -4.78
CA ILE A 10 5.38 3.17 -3.80
C ILE A 10 6.44 2.48 -2.93
N VAL A 11 7.48 1.92 -3.55
CA VAL A 11 8.57 1.25 -2.81
C VAL A 11 9.28 2.24 -1.87
N SER A 12 9.52 3.47 -2.31
CA SER A 12 10.14 4.51 -1.48
C SER A 12 9.25 4.85 -0.27
N SER A 13 7.95 5.08 -0.47
CA SER A 13 7.02 5.40 0.61
C SER A 13 6.84 4.24 1.59
N ILE A 14 6.84 2.99 1.10
CA ILE A 14 6.86 1.79 1.96
C ILE A 14 8.13 1.72 2.80
N GLN A 15 9.30 2.05 2.24
CA GLN A 15 10.55 2.08 3.02
C GLN A 15 10.50 3.14 4.12
N THR A 16 9.93 4.32 3.84
CA THR A 16 9.66 5.36 4.84
C THR A 16 8.74 4.82 5.93
N LEU A 17 7.60 4.24 5.57
CA LEU A 17 6.64 3.66 6.52
C LEU A 17 7.28 2.58 7.41
N LEU A 18 7.99 1.61 6.82
CA LEU A 18 8.66 0.55 7.56
C LEU A 18 9.76 1.08 8.49
N THR A 19 10.41 2.18 8.11
CA THR A 19 11.37 2.86 8.97
C THR A 19 10.64 3.49 10.15
N SER A 20 9.58 4.27 9.90
CA SER A 20 8.75 4.90 10.93
C SER A 20 8.11 3.90 11.90
N LEU A 21 7.73 2.70 11.44
CA LEU A 21 7.20 1.64 12.31
C LEU A 21 8.26 1.03 13.25
N ARG A 22 9.52 1.06 12.86
CA ARG A 22 10.66 0.50 13.61
C ARG A 22 11.31 1.53 14.53
N SER A 23 11.37 2.79 14.12
CA SER A 23 11.70 3.89 15.01
C SER A 23 10.54 4.14 15.96
N SER A 24 10.81 4.73 17.13
CA SER A 24 9.74 5.30 17.95
C SER A 24 9.21 6.60 17.33
N SER A 25 9.00 6.62 16.02
CA SER A 25 8.49 7.78 15.28
C SER A 25 7.06 8.09 15.71
N ASP A 26 6.69 9.37 15.56
CA ASP A 26 5.34 9.82 15.85
C ASP A 26 4.34 9.12 14.93
N SER A 27 3.12 8.90 15.43
CA SER A 27 1.99 8.39 14.62
C SER A 27 1.74 9.22 13.34
N ARG A 28 2.13 10.51 13.35
CA ARG A 28 2.09 11.40 12.19
C ARG A 28 3.01 10.95 11.04
N ASP A 29 4.24 10.53 11.32
CA ASP A 29 5.16 10.07 10.28
C ASP A 29 4.65 8.79 9.61
N ILE A 30 3.97 7.94 10.38
CA ILE A 30 3.30 6.74 9.88
C ILE A 30 2.10 7.13 9.02
N SER A 31 1.28 8.07 9.48
CA SER A 31 0.13 8.58 8.73
C SER A 31 0.54 9.20 7.41
N ASP A 32 1.52 10.09 7.40
CA ASP A 32 1.98 10.80 6.20
C ASP A 32 2.51 9.81 5.14
N ALA A 33 3.28 8.80 5.57
CA ALA A 33 3.77 7.76 4.68
C ALA A 33 2.63 6.87 4.14
N SER A 34 1.64 6.53 4.97
CA SER A 34 0.44 5.79 4.55
C SER A 34 -0.44 6.58 3.58
N ASP A 35 -0.60 7.89 3.79
CA ASP A 35 -1.34 8.78 2.89
C ASP A 35 -0.67 8.88 1.51
N GLU A 36 0.66 8.95 1.49
CA GLU A 36 1.42 8.97 0.24
C GLU A 36 1.25 7.64 -0.52
N ILE A 37 1.36 6.50 0.16
CA ILE A 37 1.11 5.18 -0.44
C ILE A 37 -0.30 5.14 -1.03
N THR A 38 -1.31 5.53 -0.27
CA THR A 38 -2.72 5.51 -0.68
C THR A 38 -2.95 6.30 -1.95
N LYS A 39 -2.48 7.54 -1.98
CA LYS A 39 -2.62 8.42 -3.15
C LYS A 39 -1.96 7.83 -4.40
N ILE A 40 -0.78 7.24 -4.27
CA ILE A 40 -0.07 6.66 -5.42
C ILE A 40 -0.78 5.39 -5.89
N VAL A 41 -1.19 4.52 -4.97
CA VAL A 41 -1.84 3.25 -5.27
C VAL A 41 -3.21 3.46 -5.92
N ASP A 42 -4.02 4.40 -5.42
CA ASP A 42 -5.30 4.77 -6.05
C ASP A 42 -5.13 5.18 -7.51
N GLU A 43 -4.08 5.96 -7.80
CA GLU A 43 -3.79 6.39 -9.16
C GLU A 43 -3.30 5.23 -10.04
N VAL A 44 -2.52 4.29 -9.48
CA VAL A 44 -2.12 3.06 -10.17
C VAL A 44 -3.34 2.20 -10.49
N ILE A 45 -4.23 1.95 -9.53
CA ILE A 45 -5.46 1.19 -9.71
C ILE A 45 -6.30 1.80 -10.83
N ARG A 46 -6.54 3.12 -10.75
CA ARG A 46 -7.34 3.87 -11.73
C ARG A 46 -6.75 3.77 -13.13
N THR A 47 -5.45 4.00 -13.27
CA THR A 47 -4.76 3.98 -14.57
C THR A 47 -4.72 2.57 -15.16
N THR A 48 -4.44 1.57 -14.33
CA THR A 48 -4.37 0.16 -14.73
C THR A 48 -5.74 -0.33 -15.19
N ARG A 49 -6.81 -0.06 -14.42
CA ARG A 49 -8.19 -0.46 -14.77
C ARG A 49 -8.65 0.17 -16.09
N LEU A 50 -8.33 1.45 -16.34
CA LEU A 50 -8.59 2.11 -17.62
C LEU A 50 -7.81 1.46 -18.78
N THR A 51 -6.55 1.11 -18.55
CA THR A 51 -5.68 0.48 -19.56
C THR A 51 -6.17 -0.92 -19.92
N LEU A 52 -6.46 -1.77 -18.93
CA LEU A 52 -6.99 -3.12 -19.13
C LEU A 52 -8.33 -3.10 -19.86
N THR A 53 -9.22 -2.17 -19.51
CA THR A 53 -10.50 -1.98 -20.21
C THR A 53 -10.28 -1.59 -21.68
N SER A 54 -9.33 -0.68 -21.95
CA SER A 54 -9.02 -0.21 -23.31
C SER A 54 -8.40 -1.29 -24.19
N LEU A 55 -7.67 -2.24 -23.60
CA LEU A 55 -6.99 -3.30 -24.34
C LEU A 55 -7.93 -4.47 -24.70
N CYS A 56 -9.20 -4.45 -24.26
CA CYS A 56 -10.12 -5.60 -24.29
C CYS A 56 -9.51 -6.88 -23.69
N SER A 57 -8.39 -6.74 -22.96
CA SER A 57 -7.70 -7.80 -22.26
C SER A 57 -8.25 -7.85 -20.83
N THR A 58 -9.53 -8.19 -20.71
CA THR A 58 -10.10 -8.62 -19.43
C THR A 58 -9.57 -10.03 -19.12
N SER A 59 -8.26 -10.16 -18.94
CA SER A 59 -7.72 -11.35 -18.32
C SER A 59 -8.23 -11.34 -16.88
N GLY A 60 -8.97 -12.37 -16.45
CA GLY A 60 -9.49 -12.43 -15.08
C GLY A 60 -8.39 -12.25 -14.03
N ARG A 61 -7.14 -12.55 -14.40
CA ARG A 61 -5.96 -12.31 -13.57
C ARG A 61 -5.71 -10.82 -13.28
N GLY A 62 -5.87 -9.92 -14.25
CA GLY A 62 -5.66 -8.48 -14.02
C GLY A 62 -6.65 -7.89 -13.01
N GLU A 63 -7.92 -8.28 -13.11
CA GLU A 63 -8.95 -7.84 -12.14
C GLU A 63 -8.71 -8.44 -10.76
N MET A 64 -8.31 -9.71 -10.66
CA MET A 64 -7.96 -10.32 -9.37
C MET A 64 -6.80 -9.60 -8.68
N VAL A 65 -5.75 -9.23 -9.42
CA VAL A 65 -4.61 -8.50 -8.84
C VAL A 65 -5.01 -7.07 -8.43
N LEU A 66 -5.94 -6.43 -9.15
CA LEU A 66 -6.50 -5.14 -8.75
C LEU A 66 -7.31 -5.25 -7.44
N GLU A 67 -8.16 -6.27 -7.32
CA GLU A 67 -8.94 -6.53 -6.11
C GLU A 67 -8.02 -6.84 -4.91
N ASP A 68 -6.98 -7.65 -5.10
CA ASP A 68 -5.97 -7.94 -4.06
C ASP A 68 -5.21 -6.66 -3.63
N LEU A 69 -4.92 -5.76 -4.57
CA LEU A 69 -4.29 -4.47 -4.30
C LEU A 69 -5.21 -3.54 -3.52
N GLU A 70 -6.49 -3.44 -3.91
CA GLU A 70 -7.52 -2.67 -3.20
C GLU A 70 -7.70 -3.17 -1.75
N ASN A 71 -7.83 -4.49 -1.56
CA ASN A 71 -7.92 -5.10 -0.23
C ASN A 71 -6.69 -4.81 0.65
N SER A 72 -5.50 -4.80 0.05
CA SER A 72 -4.26 -4.48 0.77
C SER A 72 -4.20 -3.01 1.17
N LEU A 73 -4.72 -2.13 0.31
CA LEU A 73 -4.81 -0.70 0.59
C LEU A 73 -5.83 -0.40 1.69
N ASP A 74 -6.98 -1.05 1.68
CA ASP A 74 -7.99 -0.95 2.73
C ASP A 74 -7.43 -1.37 4.09
N LEU A 75 -6.69 -2.49 4.14
CA LEU A 75 -6.04 -2.94 5.38
C LEU A 75 -4.99 -1.92 5.88
N LEU A 76 -4.22 -1.30 4.97
CA LEU A 76 -3.27 -0.26 5.34
C LEU A 76 -3.99 0.95 5.96
N ASN A 77 -5.11 1.38 5.37
CA ASN A 77 -5.91 2.49 5.86
C ASN A 77 -6.58 2.18 7.20
N GLU A 78 -7.16 0.99 7.37
CA GLU A 78 -7.77 0.55 8.64
C GLU A 78 -6.76 0.58 9.79
N MET A 79 -5.55 0.05 9.56
CA MET A 79 -4.52 0.01 10.60
C MET A 79 -3.92 1.38 10.89
N ARG A 80 -3.85 2.26 9.88
CA ARG A 80 -3.48 3.66 10.07
C ARG A 80 -4.53 4.38 10.92
N GLU A 81 -5.81 4.27 10.58
CA GLU A 81 -6.92 4.88 11.34
C GLU A 81 -6.93 4.41 12.80
N GLN A 82 -6.59 3.14 13.03
CA GLN A 82 -6.42 2.62 14.39
C GLN A 82 -5.29 3.34 15.14
N LEU A 83 -4.13 3.61 14.50
CA LEU A 83 -3.05 4.38 15.12
C LEU A 83 -3.39 5.86 15.32
N GLU A 84 -4.28 6.43 14.51
CA GLU A 84 -4.76 7.80 14.70
C GLU A 84 -5.75 7.89 15.89
N THR A 85 -6.61 6.90 16.02
CA THR A 85 -7.58 6.80 17.12
C THR A 85 -6.91 6.46 18.44
N GLU A 86 -5.87 5.62 18.40
CA GLU A 86 -5.12 5.14 19.55
C GLU A 86 -3.60 5.41 19.38
N PRO A 87 -3.16 6.68 19.46
CA PRO A 87 -1.77 7.07 19.18
C PRO A 87 -0.75 6.43 20.12
N GLU A 88 -1.16 6.01 21.31
CA GLU A 88 -0.34 5.26 22.25
C GLU A 88 0.17 3.93 21.65
N LEU A 89 -0.56 3.32 20.71
CA LEU A 89 -0.15 2.09 20.01
C LEU A 89 1.09 2.32 19.12
N ALA A 90 1.31 3.53 18.62
CA ALA A 90 2.49 3.85 17.82
C ALA A 90 3.78 3.73 18.64
N HIS A 91 3.74 4.00 19.94
CA HIS A 91 4.90 3.95 20.83
C HIS A 91 4.89 2.74 21.78
N SER A 92 3.77 2.03 21.87
CA SER A 92 3.61 0.88 22.75
C SER A 92 4.33 -0.37 22.24
N SER A 93 4.76 -1.21 23.19
CA SER A 93 5.29 -2.56 22.96
C SER A 93 4.26 -3.65 23.30
N SER A 94 2.99 -3.29 23.48
CA SER A 94 1.89 -4.22 23.73
C SER A 94 1.75 -5.22 22.57
N ALA A 95 1.09 -6.36 22.86
CA ALA A 95 0.80 -7.36 21.82
C ALA A 95 -0.06 -6.76 20.70
N GLU A 96 -1.00 -5.88 21.06
CA GLU A 96 -1.86 -5.15 20.13
C GLU A 96 -1.07 -4.20 19.24
N ALA A 97 -0.21 -3.36 19.82
CA ALA A 97 0.65 -2.45 19.05
C ALA A 97 1.54 -3.22 18.06
N LYS A 98 2.09 -4.37 18.46
CA LYS A 98 2.87 -5.24 17.57
C LYS A 98 2.01 -5.79 16.44
N MET A 99 0.78 -6.20 16.73
CA MET A 99 -0.15 -6.72 15.72
C MET A 99 -0.52 -5.65 14.69
N VAL A 100 -0.84 -4.42 15.12
CA VAL A 100 -1.18 -3.30 14.22
C VAL A 100 0.02 -2.95 13.33
N LYS A 101 1.21 -2.78 13.90
CA LYS A 101 2.43 -2.50 13.15
C LYS A 101 2.79 -3.63 12.16
N GLN A 102 2.56 -4.88 12.55
CA GLN A 102 2.78 -6.03 11.67
C GLN A 102 1.80 -6.05 10.51
N LYS A 103 0.51 -5.74 10.75
CA LYS A 103 -0.50 -5.65 9.69
C LYS A 103 -0.18 -4.52 8.71
N LEU A 104 0.22 -3.34 9.18
CA LEU A 104 0.69 -2.24 8.32
C LEU A 104 1.86 -2.68 7.44
N ALA A 105 2.85 -3.34 8.03
CA ALA A 105 4.00 -3.85 7.28
C ALA A 105 3.57 -4.89 6.22
N SER A 106 2.69 -5.84 6.59
CA SER A 106 2.18 -6.85 5.66
C SER A 106 1.45 -6.22 4.49
N ALA A 107 0.47 -5.34 4.77
CA ALA A 107 -0.29 -4.62 3.77
C ALA A 107 0.63 -3.83 2.81
N SER A 108 1.64 -3.17 3.36
CA SER A 108 2.65 -2.44 2.57
C SER A 108 3.42 -3.36 1.61
N PHE A 109 3.86 -4.53 2.08
CA PHE A 109 4.56 -5.49 1.21
C PHE A 109 3.66 -6.06 0.12
N ASP A 110 2.41 -6.35 0.46
CA ASP A 110 1.41 -6.85 -0.49
C ASP A 110 1.10 -5.80 -1.56
N ILE A 111 0.96 -4.52 -1.19
CA ILE A 111 0.83 -3.39 -2.12
C ILE A 111 1.99 -3.36 -3.12
N ALA A 112 3.24 -3.43 -2.65
CA ALA A 112 4.40 -3.45 -3.55
C ALA A 112 4.39 -4.66 -4.50
N LYS A 113 4.02 -5.84 -3.98
CA LYS A 113 3.92 -7.07 -4.76
C LYS A 113 2.87 -6.95 -5.86
N TYR A 114 1.63 -6.57 -5.53
CA TYR A 114 0.54 -6.49 -6.49
C TYR A 114 0.75 -5.35 -7.50
N THR A 115 1.27 -4.20 -7.06
CA THR A 115 1.66 -3.11 -7.99
C THR A 115 2.66 -3.60 -9.04
N LYS A 116 3.71 -4.33 -8.61
CA LYS A 116 4.71 -4.89 -9.54
C LYS A 116 4.10 -5.93 -10.49
N GLU A 117 3.17 -6.74 -9.99
CA GLU A 117 2.45 -7.70 -10.81
C GLU A 117 1.59 -7.01 -11.88
N LEU A 118 0.88 -5.92 -11.53
CA LEU A 118 0.12 -5.12 -12.49
C LEU A 118 1.01 -4.49 -13.58
N VAL A 119 2.17 -3.95 -13.21
CA VAL A 119 3.14 -3.43 -14.20
C VAL A 119 3.55 -4.54 -15.16
N SER A 120 3.85 -5.72 -14.63
CA SER A 120 4.27 -6.87 -15.44
C SER A 120 3.18 -7.37 -16.39
N LEU A 121 1.90 -7.19 -16.03
CA LEU A 121 0.75 -7.57 -16.87
C LEU A 121 0.47 -6.57 -18.01
N ILE A 122 0.92 -5.32 -17.88
CA ILE A 122 0.68 -4.25 -18.86
C ILE A 122 1.88 -4.07 -19.81
N ASP A 123 3.10 -4.36 -19.34
CA ASP A 123 4.31 -4.34 -20.18
C ASP A 123 4.49 -5.62 -21.05
N GLU A 124 3.54 -6.56 -20.99
CA GLU A 124 3.47 -7.77 -21.84
C GLU A 124 2.72 -7.50 -23.16
#